data_AF-W4VRW2-F1
#
_entry.id   AF-W4VRW2-F1
#
_cell.length_a   1.000
_cell.length_b   1.000
_cell.length_c   1.000
_cell.angle_alpha   90.00
_cell.angle_beta   90.00
_cell.angle_gamma   90.00
#
_symmetry.space_group_name_H-M   'P 1'
#
loop_
_entity.id
_entity.type
_entity.pdbx_description
1 polymer ?
#
loop_
_entity_poly.entity_id
_entity_poly.type
_entity_poly.pdbx_seq_one_letter_code
_entity_poly.pdbx_strand_id
1 'polypeptide(L)'
;MKRLAPVLWAMAALGVTLLMDVDSASAQSCTSYNNGCSTFLLEPCREYFRPACDKHDICYSCGKTLGISRAKCDKAFYEDMLAVCAKLRLSGYFDACPSYDRATPIARSTPWKKALHQKSFLNREARRIPIPCSEMAYFYRRAVRRHGAAHYSETVYETECEALKPCLGDL
;
A
#
# COMPACT_ATOMS: atom_id res chain seq x y z
N MET A 1 -15.13 20.62 50.36
CA MET A 1 -15.04 20.33 48.91
C MET A 1 -13.56 20.27 48.48
N LYS A 2 -12.83 19.14 48.61
CA LYS A 2 -11.40 19.05 48.22
C LYS A 2 -10.93 17.64 47.79
N ARG A 3 -11.76 16.85 47.11
CA ARG A 3 -11.38 15.47 46.68
C ARG A 3 -11.71 15.14 45.20
N LEU A 4 -12.32 16.07 44.45
CA LEU A 4 -12.76 15.80 43.06
C LEU A 4 -11.60 15.85 42.04
N ALA A 5 -10.59 16.69 42.29
CA ALA A 5 -9.47 16.85 41.37
C ALA A 5 -8.67 15.55 41.11
N PRO A 6 -8.18 14.80 42.12
CA PRO A 6 -7.36 13.61 41.86
C PRO A 6 -8.10 12.47 41.17
N VAL A 7 -9.43 12.36 41.37
CA VAL A 7 -10.27 11.37 40.69
C VAL A 7 -10.40 11.70 39.20
N LEU A 8 -10.57 12.98 38.86
CA LEU A 8 -10.63 13.41 37.46
C LEU A 8 -9.31 13.13 36.71
N TRP A 9 -8.16 13.33 37.35
CA TRP A 9 -6.85 13.01 36.76
C TRP A 9 -6.65 11.50 36.57
N ALA A 10 -7.10 10.66 37.50
CA ALA A 10 -7.00 9.21 37.37
C ALA A 10 -7.89 8.67 36.23
N MET A 11 -9.11 9.20 36.07
CA MET A 11 -10.00 8.81 34.97
C MET A 11 -9.48 9.27 33.60
N ALA A 12 -8.85 10.45 33.53
CA ALA A 12 -8.20 10.91 32.30
C ALA A 12 -7.00 10.03 31.91
N ALA A 13 -6.16 9.63 32.87
CA ALA A 13 -5.03 8.74 32.61
C ALA A 13 -5.48 7.35 32.14
N LEU A 14 -6.48 6.76 32.79
CA LEU A 14 -7.09 5.49 32.38
C LEU A 14 -7.73 5.56 30.98
N GLY A 15 -8.41 6.67 30.67
CA GLY A 15 -8.98 6.91 29.34
C GLY A 15 -7.93 7.01 28.24
N VAL A 16 -6.78 7.67 28.51
CA VAL A 16 -5.69 7.80 27.53
C VAL A 16 -4.98 6.46 27.28
N THR A 17 -4.77 5.64 28.31
CA THR A 17 -4.17 4.30 28.14
C THR A 17 -5.04 3.35 27.32
N LEU A 18 -6.37 3.39 27.51
CA LEU A 18 -7.32 2.57 26.76
C LEU A 18 -7.37 2.92 25.27
N LEU A 19 -7.13 4.18 24.89
CA LEU A 19 -7.14 4.61 23.49
C LEU A 19 -5.91 4.09 22.72
N MET A 20 -4.73 4.09 23.34
CA MET A 20 -3.47 3.66 22.70
C MET A 20 -3.43 2.15 22.41
N ASP A 21 -4.07 1.33 23.25
CA ASP A 21 -4.12 -0.13 23.06
C ASP A 21 -5.11 -0.54 21.95
N VAL A 22 -6.21 0.20 21.76
CA VAL A 22 -7.18 -0.04 20.67
C VAL A 22 -6.57 0.24 19.30
N ASP A 23 -5.77 1.30 19.17
CA ASP A 23 -5.06 1.63 17.92
C ASP A 23 -3.99 0.57 17.58
N SER A 24 -3.34 0.00 18.59
CA SER A 24 -2.30 -1.02 18.39
C SER A 24 -2.88 -2.40 18.05
N ALA A 25 -3.99 -2.80 18.70
CA ALA A 25 -4.70 -4.03 18.39
C ALA A 25 -5.40 -3.97 17.02
N SER A 26 -5.94 -2.82 16.64
CA SER A 26 -6.49 -2.61 15.30
C SER A 26 -5.40 -2.57 14.21
N ALA A 27 -4.24 -1.98 14.47
CA ALA A 27 -3.10 -2.04 13.55
C ALA A 27 -2.53 -3.46 13.36
N GLN A 28 -2.47 -4.27 14.43
CA GLN A 28 -2.10 -5.69 14.31
C GLN A 28 -3.16 -6.49 13.54
N SER A 29 -4.45 -6.22 13.76
CA SER A 29 -5.56 -6.81 13.01
C SER A 29 -5.40 -6.59 11.49
N CYS A 30 -5.05 -5.38 11.05
CA CYS A 30 -4.91 -5.03 9.63
C CYS A 30 -3.74 -5.71 8.88
N THR A 31 -2.91 -6.49 9.57
CA THR A 31 -1.87 -7.31 8.94
C THR A 31 -2.32 -8.75 8.66
N SER A 32 -3.46 -9.15 9.25
CA SER A 32 -4.09 -10.44 8.98
C SER A 32 -4.84 -10.39 7.65
N TYR A 33 -4.85 -11.49 6.91
CA TYR A 33 -5.57 -11.65 5.64
C TYR A 33 -5.12 -10.77 4.46
N ASN A 34 -3.92 -10.20 4.51
CA ASN A 34 -3.26 -9.63 3.34
C ASN A 34 -2.07 -10.49 2.88
N ASN A 35 -1.90 -10.61 1.57
CA ASN A 35 -0.67 -11.12 0.95
C ASN A 35 0.07 -10.03 0.16
N GLY A 36 -0.46 -8.80 0.23
CA GLY A 36 0.09 -7.61 -0.39
C GLY A 36 -0.06 -7.63 -1.90
N CYS A 37 0.87 -6.97 -2.59
CA CYS A 37 0.82 -6.85 -4.05
C CYS A 37 1.34 -8.13 -4.73
N SER A 38 0.60 -9.23 -4.62
CA SER A 38 0.94 -10.57 -5.11
C SER A 38 0.82 -10.77 -6.63
N THR A 39 0.39 -9.74 -7.37
CA THR A 39 0.36 -9.80 -8.84
C THR A 39 1.78 -9.88 -9.43
N PHE A 40 1.97 -10.68 -10.49
CA PHE A 40 3.22 -10.78 -11.27
C PHE A 40 3.61 -9.47 -12.02
N LEU A 41 2.83 -8.41 -11.86
CA LEU A 41 3.05 -7.14 -12.55
C LEU A 41 4.24 -6.38 -11.95
N LEU A 42 5.03 -5.82 -12.87
CA LEU A 42 6.20 -4.96 -12.71
C LEU A 42 6.42 -4.33 -11.31
N GLU A 43 7.64 -4.53 -10.82
CA GLU A 43 8.21 -4.08 -9.53
C GLU A 43 8.14 -2.58 -9.18
N PRO A 44 8.24 -1.58 -10.08
CA PRO A 44 8.65 -0.24 -9.68
C PRO A 44 7.67 0.48 -8.74
N CYS A 45 6.39 0.09 -8.69
CA CYS A 45 5.40 0.68 -7.78
C CYS A 45 4.95 -0.25 -6.64
N ARG A 46 5.49 -1.47 -6.56
CA ARG A 46 4.95 -2.51 -5.69
C ARG A 46 4.95 -2.11 -4.22
N GLU A 47 6.05 -1.55 -3.75
CA GLU A 47 6.19 -1.10 -2.36
C GLU A 47 5.27 0.11 -2.06
N TYR A 48 5.13 1.02 -3.02
CA TYR A 48 4.28 2.20 -2.88
C TYR A 48 2.79 1.86 -2.86
N PHE A 49 2.38 0.84 -3.62
CA PHE A 49 0.99 0.37 -3.66
C PHE A 49 0.64 -0.61 -2.55
N ARG A 50 1.62 -1.04 -1.73
CA ARG A 50 1.38 -2.00 -0.66
C ARG A 50 0.21 -1.63 0.27
N PRO A 51 0.05 -0.38 0.74
CA PRO A 51 -1.10 -0.03 1.56
C PRO A 51 -2.46 -0.21 0.85
N ALA A 52 -2.51 0.03 -0.47
CA ALA A 52 -3.72 -0.19 -1.27
C ALA A 52 -3.99 -1.68 -1.49
N CYS A 53 -2.93 -2.47 -1.72
CA CYS A 53 -3.03 -3.92 -1.84
C CYS A 53 -3.52 -4.56 -0.52
N ASP A 54 -2.95 -4.17 0.62
CA ASP A 54 -3.33 -4.74 1.92
C ASP A 54 -4.81 -4.48 2.25
N LYS A 55 -5.29 -3.26 2.00
CA LYS A 55 -6.71 -2.90 2.16
C LYS A 55 -7.62 -3.65 1.18
N HIS A 56 -7.16 -3.86 -0.06
CA HIS A 56 -7.90 -4.61 -1.07
C HIS A 56 -8.05 -6.09 -0.70
N ASP A 57 -6.97 -6.71 -0.21
CA ASP A 57 -6.99 -8.10 0.26
C ASP A 57 -7.99 -8.28 1.41
N ILE A 58 -7.98 -7.38 2.41
CA ILE A 58 -8.96 -7.39 3.50
C ILE A 58 -10.39 -7.24 2.94
N CYS A 59 -10.59 -6.33 1.98
CA CYS A 59 -11.89 -6.15 1.33
C CYS A 59 -12.32 -7.41 0.56
N TYR A 60 -11.39 -8.11 -0.06
CA TYR A 60 -11.67 -9.37 -0.75
C TYR A 60 -12.02 -10.50 0.21
N SER A 61 -11.30 -10.62 1.32
CA SER A 61 -11.58 -11.60 2.37
C SER A 61 -12.92 -11.37 3.06
N CYS A 62 -13.24 -10.11 3.38
CA CYS A 62 -14.39 -9.77 4.23
C CYS A 62 -15.56 -9.09 3.51
N GLY A 63 -15.40 -8.66 2.26
CA GLY A 63 -16.38 -7.81 1.58
C GLY A 63 -17.77 -8.44 1.49
N LYS A 64 -17.85 -9.74 1.18
CA LYS A 64 -19.14 -10.45 1.15
C LYS A 64 -19.84 -10.45 2.51
N THR A 65 -19.11 -10.68 3.60
CA THR A 65 -19.61 -10.66 4.98
C THR A 65 -20.08 -9.26 5.36
N LEU A 66 -19.34 -8.23 4.95
CA LEU A 66 -19.63 -6.83 5.26
C LEU A 66 -20.63 -6.17 4.28
N GLY A 67 -21.17 -6.91 3.30
CA GLY A 67 -22.07 -6.37 2.28
C GLY A 67 -21.39 -5.44 1.25
N ILE A 68 -20.05 -5.45 1.17
CA ILE A 68 -19.25 -4.69 0.23
C ILE A 68 -19.01 -5.53 -1.02
N SER A 69 -19.55 -5.10 -2.16
CA SER A 69 -19.38 -5.83 -3.42
C SER A 69 -17.91 -5.86 -3.89
N ARG A 70 -17.52 -6.93 -4.61
CA ARG A 70 -16.21 -7.04 -5.29
C ARG A 70 -15.89 -5.81 -6.14
N ALA A 71 -16.88 -5.30 -6.88
CA ALA A 71 -16.72 -4.12 -7.71
C ALA A 71 -16.39 -2.85 -6.91
N LYS A 72 -16.92 -2.74 -5.68
CA LYS A 72 -16.61 -1.66 -4.74
C LYS A 72 -15.18 -1.79 -4.22
N CYS A 73 -14.74 -3.00 -3.84
CA CYS A 73 -13.34 -3.27 -3.50
C CYS A 73 -12.38 -2.90 -4.65
N ASP A 74 -12.65 -3.35 -5.87
CA ASP A 74 -11.79 -3.09 -7.04
C ASP A 74 -11.73 -1.61 -7.43
N LYS A 75 -12.83 -0.87 -7.19
CA LYS A 75 -12.89 0.56 -7.42
C LYS A 75 -12.04 1.30 -6.39
N ALA A 76 -12.24 1.02 -5.10
CA ALA A 76 -11.49 1.65 -4.02
C ALA A 76 -10.00 1.35 -4.12
N PHE A 77 -9.62 0.11 -4.45
CA PHE A 77 -8.23 -0.27 -4.72
C PHE A 77 -7.56 0.62 -5.79
N TYR A 78 -8.27 0.90 -6.88
CA TYR A 78 -7.75 1.77 -7.93
C TYR A 78 -7.63 3.23 -7.47
N GLU A 79 -8.63 3.73 -6.74
CA GLU A 79 -8.63 5.09 -6.19
C GLU A 79 -7.50 5.29 -5.16
N ASP A 80 -7.27 4.29 -4.29
CA ASP A 80 -6.20 4.30 -3.30
C ASP A 80 -4.81 4.32 -3.98
N MET A 81 -4.60 3.53 -5.05
CA MET A 81 -3.37 3.60 -5.85
C MET A 81 -3.19 4.95 -6.54
N LEU A 82 -4.26 5.56 -7.07
CA LEU A 82 -4.19 6.89 -7.66
C LEU A 82 -3.86 7.98 -6.61
N ALA A 83 -4.35 7.84 -5.39
CA ALA A 83 -3.99 8.72 -4.28
C ALA A 83 -2.51 8.62 -3.93
N VAL A 84 -1.92 7.41 -3.99
CA VAL A 84 -0.47 7.21 -3.87
C VAL A 84 0.26 7.95 -5.01
N CYS A 85 -0.18 7.80 -6.26
CA CYS A 85 0.43 8.49 -7.40
C CYS A 85 0.37 10.01 -7.26
N ALA A 86 -0.75 10.56 -6.79
CA ALA A 86 -0.90 11.98 -6.53
C ALA A 86 0.11 12.49 -5.48
N LYS A 87 0.35 11.71 -4.42
CA LYS A 87 1.38 12.04 -3.42
C LYS A 87 2.79 12.01 -4.00
N LEU A 88 3.11 11.04 -4.85
CA LEU A 88 4.41 10.96 -5.52
C LEU A 88 4.67 12.19 -6.40
N ARG A 89 3.67 12.63 -7.16
CA ARG A 89 3.73 13.87 -7.95
C ARG A 89 4.01 15.10 -7.08
N LEU A 90 3.41 15.19 -5.89
CA LEU A 90 3.64 16.30 -4.96
C LEU A 90 5.04 16.27 -4.34
N SER A 91 5.62 15.08 -4.15
CA SER A 91 6.99 14.90 -3.65
C SER A 91 8.10 15.15 -4.68
N GLY A 92 7.74 15.59 -5.90
CA GLY A 92 8.71 15.94 -6.94
C GLY A 92 9.26 14.75 -7.74
N TYR A 93 8.78 13.54 -7.47
CA TYR A 93 8.97 12.42 -8.39
C TYR A 93 8.09 12.67 -9.62
N PHE A 94 8.70 12.70 -10.82
CA PHE A 94 7.97 12.60 -12.09
C PHE A 94 6.98 11.43 -11.95
N ASP A 95 5.71 11.58 -12.39
CA ASP A 95 4.53 10.71 -12.15
C ASP A 95 4.78 9.20 -12.40
N ALA A 96 5.71 8.61 -11.70
CA ALA A 96 6.37 7.34 -11.94
C ALA A 96 7.00 6.94 -10.61
N CYS A 97 6.95 5.65 -10.31
CA CYS A 97 7.49 5.15 -9.07
C CYS A 97 9.01 5.01 -9.19
N PRO A 98 9.79 5.44 -8.18
CA PRO A 98 11.23 5.25 -8.15
C PRO A 98 11.58 3.78 -8.36
N SER A 99 12.41 3.46 -9.35
CA SER A 99 13.07 2.16 -9.36
C SER A 99 14.04 2.11 -8.19
N TYR A 100 14.05 1.01 -7.45
CA TYR A 100 15.04 0.73 -6.40
C TYR A 100 16.41 0.42 -7.02
N ASP A 101 16.86 1.21 -8.00
CA ASP A 101 18.23 1.14 -8.49
C ASP A 101 19.12 1.77 -7.43
N ARG A 102 19.64 0.91 -6.54
CA ARG A 102 20.75 1.19 -5.65
C ARG A 102 21.82 1.89 -6.48
N ALA A 103 21.97 3.20 -6.29
CA ALA A 103 23.05 3.98 -6.89
C ALA A 103 24.36 3.28 -6.55
N THR A 104 25.00 2.65 -7.54
CA THR A 104 26.34 2.13 -7.36
C THR A 104 27.25 3.33 -7.15
N PRO A 105 28.07 3.38 -6.08
CA PRO A 105 29.01 4.47 -5.90
C PRO A 105 29.95 4.46 -7.10
N ILE A 106 30.00 5.57 -7.84
CA ILE A 106 30.99 5.78 -8.90
C ILE A 106 32.36 5.93 -8.21
N ALA A 107 33.00 4.80 -7.93
CA ALA A 107 34.37 4.74 -7.46
C ALA A 107 35.32 4.78 -8.67
N ARG A 108 35.85 5.99 -8.90
CA ARG A 108 37.14 6.38 -9.50
C ARG A 108 37.83 5.42 -10.51
N SER A 109 37.96 5.98 -11.72
CA SER A 109 39.12 5.97 -12.63
C SER A 109 39.43 4.74 -13.50
N THR A 110 39.45 4.96 -14.84
CA THR A 110 40.51 4.62 -15.85
C THR A 110 39.91 4.55 -17.29
N PRO A 111 40.71 4.51 -18.37
CA PRO A 111 40.80 5.54 -19.42
C PRO A 111 39.76 5.38 -20.55
N TRP A 112 39.47 6.51 -21.19
CA TRP A 112 38.38 6.86 -22.12
C TRP A 112 37.93 5.85 -23.19
N LYS A 113 38.69 4.80 -23.53
CA LYS A 113 38.26 3.75 -24.48
C LYS A 113 37.20 2.80 -23.90
N LYS A 114 37.21 2.52 -22.59
CA LYS A 114 36.12 1.77 -21.92
C LYS A 114 34.88 2.61 -21.67
N ALA A 115 35.01 3.94 -21.62
CA ALA A 115 33.90 4.86 -21.39
C ALA A 115 32.89 4.91 -22.54
N LEU A 116 33.29 4.63 -23.79
CA LEU A 116 32.36 4.61 -24.93
C LEU A 116 31.40 3.40 -24.89
N HIS A 117 31.90 2.22 -24.51
CA HIS A 117 31.07 1.03 -24.30
C HIS A 117 30.20 1.17 -23.05
N GLN A 118 30.70 1.85 -22.02
CA GLN A 118 29.92 2.17 -20.83
C GLN A 118 28.80 3.19 -21.12
N LYS A 119 29.02 4.16 -22.02
CA LYS A 119 27.96 5.06 -22.51
C LYS A 119 26.83 4.31 -23.22
N SER A 120 27.12 3.25 -23.98
CA SER A 120 26.03 2.48 -24.64
C SER A 120 25.20 1.67 -23.64
N PHE A 121 25.82 1.17 -22.57
CA PHE A 121 25.15 0.46 -21.48
C PHE A 121 24.33 1.40 -20.60
N LEU A 122 24.90 2.54 -20.18
CA LEU A 122 24.19 3.61 -19.47
C LEU A 122 23.02 4.17 -20.28
N ASN A 123 23.17 4.22 -21.61
CA ASN A 123 22.13 4.65 -22.53
C ASN A 123 21.10 3.54 -22.86
N ARG A 124 21.33 2.30 -22.44
CA ARG A 124 20.37 1.19 -22.53
C ARG A 124 19.47 1.12 -21.29
N GLU A 125 20.02 1.40 -20.11
CA GLU A 125 19.26 1.53 -18.85
C GLU A 125 18.49 2.85 -18.76
N ALA A 126 19.05 3.98 -19.21
CA ALA A 126 18.34 5.26 -19.31
C ALA A 126 17.20 5.26 -20.36
N ARG A 127 17.01 4.16 -21.10
CA ARG A 127 15.94 3.94 -22.09
C ARG A 127 14.75 3.13 -21.56
N ARG A 128 14.71 2.78 -20.28
CA ARG A 128 13.43 2.39 -19.67
C ARG A 128 12.62 3.66 -19.48
N ILE A 129 11.70 3.92 -20.41
CA ILE A 129 10.68 4.95 -20.24
C ILE A 129 9.98 4.64 -18.91
N PRO A 130 10.01 5.56 -17.93
CA PRO A 130 9.32 5.35 -16.67
C PRO A 130 7.84 5.17 -16.99
N ILE A 131 7.27 4.01 -16.63
CA ILE A 131 5.84 3.80 -16.76
C ILE A 131 5.16 4.74 -15.76
N PRO A 132 4.20 5.57 -16.19
CA PRO A 132 3.50 6.43 -15.28
C PRO A 132 2.86 5.65 -14.12
N CYS A 133 2.90 6.19 -12.91
CA CYS A 133 2.32 5.56 -11.73
C CYS A 133 0.83 5.25 -11.94
N SER A 134 0.09 6.20 -12.53
CA SER A 134 -1.32 6.05 -12.88
C SER A 134 -1.57 4.91 -13.88
N GLU A 135 -0.65 4.69 -14.83
CA GLU A 135 -0.70 3.57 -15.77
C GLU A 135 -0.41 2.24 -15.08
N MET A 136 0.53 2.23 -14.13
CA MET A 136 0.78 1.05 -13.29
C MET A 136 -0.45 0.70 -12.44
N ALA A 137 -1.09 1.69 -11.81
CA ALA A 137 -2.33 1.49 -11.05
C ALA A 137 -3.45 0.87 -11.93
N TYR A 138 -3.53 1.29 -13.20
CA TYR A 138 -4.46 0.71 -14.16
C TYR A 138 -4.16 -0.77 -14.43
N PHE A 139 -2.89 -1.15 -14.61
CA PHE A 139 -2.50 -2.55 -14.82
C PHE A 139 -2.85 -3.43 -13.62
N TYR A 140 -2.58 -2.96 -12.40
CA TYR A 140 -2.95 -3.67 -11.17
C TYR A 140 -4.46 -3.92 -11.08
N ARG A 141 -5.28 -2.87 -11.24
CA ARG A 141 -6.75 -3.00 -11.25
C ARG A 141 -7.22 -3.98 -12.33
N ARG A 142 -6.64 -3.92 -13.52
CA ARG A 142 -7.02 -4.80 -14.64
C ARG A 142 -6.66 -6.27 -14.37
N ALA A 143 -5.52 -6.54 -13.73
CA ALA A 143 -5.14 -7.88 -13.33
C ALA A 143 -6.11 -8.46 -12.30
N VAL A 144 -6.39 -7.71 -11.23
CA VAL A 144 -7.34 -8.09 -10.19
C VAL A 144 -8.75 -8.34 -10.76
N ARG A 145 -9.24 -7.47 -11.65
CA ARG A 145 -10.57 -7.67 -12.27
C ARG A 145 -10.68 -8.97 -13.05
N ARG A 146 -9.58 -9.41 -13.70
CA ARG A 146 -9.54 -10.62 -14.53
C ARG A 146 -9.31 -11.89 -13.72
N HIS A 147 -8.41 -11.85 -12.75
CA HIS A 147 -7.93 -13.04 -12.05
C HIS A 147 -8.36 -13.12 -10.59
N GLY A 148 -8.74 -12.00 -9.98
CA GLY A 148 -9.08 -11.91 -8.57
C GLY A 148 -10.47 -12.42 -8.20
N ALA A 149 -11.35 -12.71 -9.16
CA ALA A 149 -12.74 -13.07 -8.85
C ALA A 149 -12.87 -14.31 -7.95
N ALA A 150 -11.95 -15.27 -8.08
CA ALA A 150 -11.93 -16.48 -7.24
C ALA A 150 -11.58 -16.20 -5.77
N HIS A 151 -10.85 -15.11 -5.50
CA HIS A 151 -10.36 -14.78 -4.15
C HIS A 151 -11.33 -13.90 -3.35
N TYR A 152 -12.47 -13.53 -3.95
CA TYR A 152 -13.48 -12.73 -3.27
C TYR A 152 -14.28 -13.61 -2.29
N SER A 153 -13.86 -13.59 -1.03
CA SER A 153 -14.43 -14.23 0.17
C SER A 153 -14.37 -15.75 0.26
N GLU A 154 -13.20 -16.34 0.02
CA GLU A 154 -12.93 -17.70 0.46
C GLU A 154 -12.78 -17.73 2.00
N THR A 155 -13.79 -18.28 2.68
CA THR A 155 -13.79 -18.73 4.09
C THR A 155 -13.23 -17.76 5.15
N VAL A 156 -14.05 -16.80 5.60
CA VAL A 156 -13.75 -15.96 6.78
C VAL A 156 -14.95 -15.90 7.72
N TYR A 157 -14.73 -16.04 9.03
CA TYR A 157 -15.77 -15.97 10.05
C TYR A 157 -16.24 -14.52 10.27
N GLU A 158 -17.53 -14.33 10.55
CA GLU A 158 -18.15 -13.02 10.68
C GLU A 158 -17.48 -12.13 11.74
N THR A 159 -17.09 -12.71 12.88
CA THR A 159 -16.42 -12.02 13.99
C THR A 159 -15.04 -11.46 13.62
N GLU A 160 -14.33 -12.09 12.68
CA GLU A 160 -13.01 -11.64 12.23
C GLU A 160 -13.14 -10.42 11.31
N CYS A 161 -14.18 -10.39 10.47
CA CYS A 161 -14.43 -9.27 9.58
C CYS A 161 -14.88 -8.00 10.29
N GLU A 162 -15.60 -8.13 11.40
CA GLU A 162 -15.96 -6.98 12.25
C GLU A 162 -14.70 -6.30 12.83
N ALA A 163 -13.71 -7.07 13.26
CA ALA A 163 -12.44 -6.55 13.78
C ALA A 163 -11.56 -5.86 12.71
N LEU A 164 -11.85 -6.11 11.42
CA LEU A 164 -11.11 -5.55 10.27
C LEU A 164 -11.79 -4.33 9.64
N LYS A 165 -13.03 -4.00 10.03
CA LYS A 165 -13.72 -2.80 9.53
C LYS A 165 -12.89 -1.51 9.62
N PRO A 166 -12.16 -1.22 10.72
CA PRO A 166 -11.35 -0.01 10.81
C PRO A 166 -10.26 0.08 9.72
N CYS A 167 -9.76 -1.06 9.24
CA CYS A 167 -8.74 -1.13 8.20
C CYS A 167 -9.27 -0.71 6.82
N LEU A 168 -10.59 -0.79 6.60
CA LEU A 168 -11.23 -0.44 5.35
C LEU A 168 -11.51 1.07 5.25
N GLY A 169 -11.47 1.82 6.36
CA GLY A 169 -11.78 3.25 6.36
C GLY A 169 -13.17 3.55 5.77
N ASP A 170 -13.27 4.56 4.91
CA ASP A 170 -14.55 5.02 4.32
C ASP A 170 -15.07 4.14 3.16
N LEU A 171 -14.57 2.91 3.03
CA LEU A 171 -14.84 2.06 1.87
C LEU A 171 -16.29 1.64 1.74
#